data_AF-A0AA39PKV6-F1
#
_entry.id   AF-A0AA39PKV6-F1
#
_cell.length_a   1.000
_cell.length_b   1.000
_cell.length_c   1.000
_cell.angle_alpha   90.00
_cell.angle_beta   90.00
_cell.angle_gamma   90.00
#
_symmetry.space_group_name_H-M   'P 1'
#
loop_
_entity.id
_entity.type
_entity.pdbx_description
1 polymer ?
#
loop_
_entity_poly.entity_id
_entity_poly.type
_entity_poly.pdbx_seq_one_letter_code
_entity_poly.pdbx_strand_id
1 'polypeptide(L)'
;MQNPYNVWGTLPSGSSSEIPPSIYGALPWNDSSSSNAPRLHTFYFAALNPSIANCVVLGPNNDPQFYVTADSNLPGYTVLKTANGQKFGLIEWKSGGSQVEIRGAVPKQATSTFLSLSPDRRYRIMHVGDSDYIWMPDQNGIRVCVSYIVHNIADSDLPQMCLGGDMSSTTLAKVTRESSSFKLEMRSEAVQAGLIHSAIAAIVLLESGSSI
;
A
#
# COMPACT_ATOMS: atom_id res chain seq x y z
N MET A 1 38.12 -57.64 -3.54
CA MET A 1 37.41 -56.46 -3.03
C MET A 1 36.51 -55.97 -4.17
N GLN A 2 35.20 -56.23 -4.07
CA GLN A 2 34.21 -55.93 -5.12
C GLN A 2 33.77 -54.46 -4.99
N ASN A 3 33.82 -53.70 -6.09
CA ASN A 3 33.30 -52.33 -6.13
C ASN A 3 31.75 -52.37 -6.20
N PRO A 4 31.02 -51.81 -5.23
CA PRO A 4 29.57 -51.96 -5.11
C PRO A 4 28.73 -51.10 -6.08
N TYR A 5 29.35 -50.29 -6.95
CA TYR A 5 28.63 -49.36 -7.84
C TYR A 5 28.41 -49.86 -9.28
N ASN A 6 28.70 -51.13 -9.58
CA ASN A 6 28.64 -51.66 -10.96
C ASN A 6 27.22 -52.05 -11.46
N VAL A 7 26.15 -51.62 -10.78
CA VAL A 7 24.77 -52.12 -11.02
C VAL A 7 23.88 -51.11 -11.78
N TRP A 8 24.34 -49.87 -12.00
CA TRP A 8 23.51 -48.82 -12.61
C TRP A 8 23.60 -48.71 -14.15
N GLY A 9 24.32 -49.63 -14.82
CA GLY A 9 24.66 -49.49 -16.23
C GLY A 9 23.90 -50.37 -17.23
N THR A 10 22.97 -51.24 -16.82
CA THR A 10 22.34 -52.19 -17.74
C THR A 10 20.82 -52.07 -17.75
N LEU A 11 20.29 -51.37 -18.77
CA LEU A 11 18.90 -51.50 -19.19
C LEU A 11 18.75 -52.74 -20.09
N PRO A 12 17.86 -53.70 -19.80
CA PRO A 12 17.31 -54.56 -20.84
C PRO A 12 16.23 -53.78 -21.59
N SER A 13 16.31 -53.82 -22.91
CA SER A 13 15.29 -53.27 -23.80
C SER A 13 13.96 -53.99 -23.61
N GLY A 14 12.88 -53.23 -23.34
CA GLY A 14 11.52 -53.74 -23.52
C GLY A 14 10.52 -53.32 -22.43
N SER A 15 9.41 -52.75 -22.91
CA SER A 15 8.13 -52.53 -22.23
C SER A 15 8.00 -51.32 -21.28
N SER A 16 6.89 -50.63 -21.54
CA SER A 16 6.36 -49.41 -20.92
C SER A 16 5.84 -49.63 -19.50
N SER A 17 5.70 -48.49 -18.80
CA SER A 17 5.02 -48.24 -17.51
C SER A 17 5.75 -48.65 -16.22
N GLU A 18 5.69 -47.73 -15.25
CA GLU A 18 6.11 -47.83 -13.84
C GLU A 18 7.57 -47.45 -13.50
N ILE A 19 7.84 -46.14 -13.52
CA ILE A 19 8.91 -45.54 -12.72
C ILE A 19 8.42 -45.56 -11.24
N PRO A 20 9.10 -46.25 -10.31
CA PRO A 20 8.73 -46.18 -8.89
C PRO A 20 9.04 -44.77 -8.34
N PRO A 21 8.17 -44.17 -7.51
CA PRO A 21 8.45 -42.85 -6.96
C PRO A 21 9.62 -42.95 -5.96
N SER A 22 10.59 -42.07 -6.07
CA SER A 22 11.69 -41.94 -5.11
C SER A 22 11.15 -41.43 -3.76
N ILE A 23 11.18 -42.27 -2.71
CA ILE A 23 10.57 -41.99 -1.38
C ILE A 23 11.63 -41.69 -0.29
N TYR A 24 12.75 -41.07 -0.62
CA TYR A 24 13.72 -40.66 0.41
C TYR A 24 14.25 -39.25 0.12
N GLY A 25 13.88 -38.30 0.99
CA GLY A 25 14.54 -36.99 1.07
C GLY A 25 13.89 -35.83 0.32
N ALA A 26 12.56 -35.82 0.15
CA ALA A 26 11.87 -34.59 -0.23
C ALA A 26 11.72 -33.68 1.00
N LEU A 27 12.63 -32.71 1.14
CA LEU A 27 12.34 -31.45 1.83
C LEU A 27 10.97 -30.93 1.36
N PRO A 28 10.19 -30.21 2.19
CA PRO A 28 8.91 -29.65 1.75
C PRO A 28 9.11 -28.91 0.43
N TRP A 29 8.50 -29.45 -0.62
CA TRP A 29 8.46 -28.87 -1.94
C TRP A 29 7.65 -27.58 -1.80
N ASN A 30 8.35 -26.43 -1.75
CA ASN A 30 7.68 -25.15 -1.97
C ASN A 30 7.11 -25.23 -3.37
N ASP A 31 5.78 -25.38 -3.44
CA ASP A 31 5.06 -25.29 -4.68
C ASP A 31 5.21 -23.85 -5.19
N SER A 32 6.29 -23.60 -5.91
CA SER A 32 6.48 -22.40 -6.73
C SER A 32 5.65 -22.52 -8.01
N SER A 33 4.41 -22.99 -7.88
CA SER A 33 3.34 -22.81 -8.85
C SER A 33 2.39 -21.74 -8.33
N SER A 34 2.67 -20.51 -8.75
CA SER A 34 1.68 -19.46 -8.99
C SER A 34 0.70 -19.14 -7.85
N SER A 35 1.18 -18.37 -6.88
CA SER A 35 0.51 -17.09 -6.65
C SER A 35 1.56 -15.98 -6.71
N ASN A 36 1.91 -15.52 -7.93
CA ASN A 36 2.47 -14.17 -8.13
C ASN A 36 1.44 -13.08 -7.78
N ALA A 37 0.42 -13.41 -6.97
CA ALA A 37 -0.50 -12.45 -6.42
C ALA A 37 0.27 -11.65 -5.37
N PRO A 38 0.33 -10.31 -5.49
CA PRO A 38 1.01 -9.48 -4.51
C PRO A 38 0.39 -9.72 -3.14
N ARG A 39 1.23 -9.90 -2.11
CA ARG A 39 0.76 -10.07 -0.74
C ARG A 39 0.14 -8.74 -0.27
N LEU A 40 -1.17 -8.72 -0.11
CA LEU A 40 -1.95 -7.55 0.30
C LEU A 40 -2.18 -7.54 1.82
N HIS A 41 -2.06 -6.36 2.40
CA HIS A 41 -2.52 -6.03 3.75
C HIS A 41 -3.81 -5.23 3.64
N THR A 42 -4.84 -5.67 4.36
CA THR A 42 -6.14 -5.00 4.39
C THR A 42 -6.31 -4.27 5.72
N PHE A 43 -6.73 -3.02 5.64
CA PHE A 43 -7.10 -2.18 6.77
C PHE A 43 -8.50 -1.63 6.57
N TYR A 44 -9.21 -1.37 7.65
CA TYR A 44 -10.56 -0.80 7.62
C TYR A 44 -10.63 0.44 8.50
N PHE A 45 -11.03 1.56 7.93
CA PHE A 45 -11.46 2.73 8.67
C PHE A 45 -12.91 2.48 9.11
N ALA A 46 -13.11 2.29 10.41
CA ALA A 46 -14.38 1.91 11.01
C ALA A 46 -14.72 2.80 12.21
N ALA A 47 -15.92 2.65 12.75
CA ALA A 47 -16.42 3.45 13.88
C ALA A 47 -16.31 4.97 13.64
N LEU A 48 -16.68 5.42 12.43
CA LEU A 48 -16.67 6.82 12.04
C LEU A 48 -17.60 7.64 12.96
N ASN A 49 -17.08 8.67 13.64
CA ASN A 49 -17.87 9.45 14.59
C ASN A 49 -17.48 10.94 14.67
N PRO A 50 -18.11 11.85 13.91
CA PRO A 50 -19.11 11.60 12.88
C PRO A 50 -18.50 11.27 11.51
N SER A 51 -17.18 11.38 11.36
CA SER A 51 -16.49 11.25 10.07
C SER A 51 -15.18 10.47 10.21
N ILE A 52 -14.48 10.29 9.09
CA ILE A 52 -13.15 9.66 9.05
C ILE A 52 -12.08 10.40 9.88
N ALA A 53 -12.29 11.68 10.18
CA ALA A 53 -11.40 12.46 11.04
C ALA A 53 -11.49 12.06 12.53
N ASN A 54 -12.41 11.15 12.89
CA ASN A 54 -12.50 10.53 14.19
C ASN A 54 -12.97 9.08 14.04
N CYS A 55 -12.02 8.15 13.95
CA CYS A 55 -12.29 6.74 13.64
C CYS A 55 -11.18 5.81 14.16
N VAL A 56 -11.42 4.51 14.01
CA VAL A 56 -10.44 3.45 14.25
C VAL A 56 -10.00 2.84 12.93
N VAL A 57 -8.71 2.55 12.80
CA VAL A 57 -8.17 1.77 11.69
C VAL A 57 -7.86 0.36 12.18
N LEU A 58 -8.67 -0.60 11.74
CA LEU A 58 -8.51 -2.02 12.03
C LEU A 58 -7.52 -2.63 11.03
N GLY A 59 -6.64 -3.51 11.51
CA GLY A 59 -5.78 -4.35 10.68
C GLY A 59 -6.38 -5.74 10.42
N PRO A 60 -5.53 -6.70 10.03
CA PRO A 60 -5.94 -8.10 9.90
C PRO A 60 -6.61 -8.61 11.19
N ASN A 61 -7.66 -9.42 11.06
CA ASN A 61 -8.46 -9.98 12.16
C ASN A 61 -9.30 -8.96 12.96
N ASN A 62 -9.59 -7.79 12.40
CA ASN A 62 -10.35 -6.72 13.08
C ASN A 62 -9.69 -6.20 14.36
N ASP A 63 -8.37 -6.29 14.46
CA ASP A 63 -7.61 -5.77 15.58
C ASP A 63 -7.30 -4.28 15.39
N PRO A 64 -7.58 -3.39 16.36
CA PRO A 64 -7.24 -1.96 16.25
C PRO A 64 -5.73 -1.75 16.14
N GLN A 65 -5.29 -1.17 15.02
CA GLN A 65 -3.88 -0.88 14.76
C GLN A 65 -3.57 0.61 14.88
N PHE A 66 -4.52 1.47 14.50
CA PHE A 66 -4.38 2.92 14.58
C PHE A 66 -5.68 3.60 15.01
N TYR A 67 -5.54 4.80 15.54
CA TYR A 67 -6.62 5.69 15.95
C TYR A 67 -6.46 7.04 15.28
N VAL A 68 -7.53 7.51 14.66
CA VAL A 68 -7.68 8.88 14.16
C VAL A 68 -8.58 9.59 15.16
N THR A 69 -8.08 10.56 15.90
CA THR A 69 -8.83 11.18 16.99
C THR A 69 -8.95 12.68 16.77
N ALA A 70 -10.18 13.18 16.61
CA ALA A 70 -10.48 14.58 16.82
C ALA A 70 -10.72 14.82 18.31
N ASP A 71 -9.87 15.60 18.97
CA ASP A 71 -10.00 15.89 20.40
C ASP A 71 -10.90 17.10 20.59
N SER A 72 -11.97 16.95 21.39
CA SER A 72 -12.88 18.06 21.72
C SER A 72 -12.19 19.20 22.48
N ASN A 73 -11.08 18.91 23.17
CA ASN A 73 -10.29 19.90 23.89
C ASN A 73 -9.33 20.67 22.97
N LEU A 74 -9.07 20.15 21.76
CA LEU A 74 -8.22 20.79 20.74
C LEU A 74 -9.01 20.90 19.43
N PRO A 75 -10.05 21.75 19.40
CA PRO A 75 -10.86 21.92 18.21
C PRO A 75 -9.98 22.36 17.04
N GLY A 76 -10.24 21.78 15.87
CA GLY A 76 -9.42 22.00 14.67
C GLY A 76 -8.19 21.12 14.57
N TYR A 77 -7.97 20.14 15.46
CA TYR A 77 -6.88 19.18 15.33
C TYR A 77 -7.39 17.74 15.27
N THR A 78 -6.79 16.96 14.37
CA THR A 78 -6.92 15.50 14.33
C THR A 78 -5.57 14.89 14.58
N VAL A 79 -5.47 14.04 15.60
CA VAL A 79 -4.24 13.34 16.00
C VAL A 79 -4.28 11.91 15.47
N LEU A 80 -3.19 11.48 14.84
CA LEU A 80 -3.02 10.12 14.34
C LEU A 80 -2.12 9.33 15.30
N LYS A 81 -2.62 8.20 15.81
CA LYS A 81 -1.95 7.39 16.85
C LYS A 81 -1.91 5.92 16.48
N THR A 82 -0.87 5.23 16.89
CA THR A 82 -0.78 3.75 16.87
C THR A 82 -1.61 3.14 18.00
N ALA A 83 -1.78 1.81 17.98
CA ALA A 83 -2.53 1.05 18.98
C ALA A 83 -2.06 1.28 20.42
N ASN A 84 -0.75 1.47 20.62
CA ASN A 84 -0.14 1.76 21.93
C ASN A 84 -0.27 3.24 22.36
N GLY A 85 -1.00 4.08 21.61
CA GLY A 85 -1.21 5.49 21.91
C GLY A 85 -0.08 6.43 21.47
N GLN A 86 0.99 5.93 20.85
CA GLN A 86 2.05 6.78 20.31
C GLN A 86 1.52 7.62 19.13
N LYS A 87 1.71 8.93 19.23
CA LYS A 87 1.34 9.88 18.16
C LYS A 87 2.36 9.77 17.03
N PHE A 88 1.89 9.55 15.80
CA PHE A 88 2.73 9.53 14.60
C PHE A 88 2.39 10.65 13.62
N GLY A 89 1.23 11.29 13.74
CA GLY A 89 0.87 12.40 12.87
C GLY A 89 -0.14 13.35 13.47
N LEU A 90 -0.27 14.51 12.84
CA LEU A 90 -1.16 15.58 13.22
C LEU A 90 -1.71 16.24 11.96
N ILE A 91 -3.02 16.46 11.92
CA ILE A 91 -3.68 17.31 10.93
C ILE A 91 -4.27 18.50 11.68
N GLU A 92 -3.97 19.70 11.22
CA GLU A 92 -4.50 20.95 11.73
C GLU A 92 -5.42 21.56 10.68
N TRP A 93 -6.71 21.63 11.01
CA TRP A 93 -7.78 22.12 10.16
C TRP A 93 -7.96 23.62 10.36
N LYS A 94 -7.82 24.40 9.28
CA LYS A 94 -8.00 25.85 9.29
C LYS A 94 -8.74 26.31 8.05
N SER A 95 -9.60 27.32 8.22
CA SER A 95 -10.35 27.96 7.13
C SER A 95 -9.45 28.54 6.03
N GLY A 96 -8.22 28.95 6.36
CA GLY A 96 -7.23 29.51 5.43
C GLY A 96 -6.16 28.55 4.91
N GLY A 97 -6.29 27.25 5.17
CA GLY A 97 -5.35 26.23 4.71
C GLY A 97 -4.96 25.26 5.82
N SER A 98 -5.39 24.01 5.67
CA SER A 98 -5.05 22.94 6.61
C SER A 98 -3.60 22.51 6.47
N GLN A 99 -3.00 22.09 7.59
CA GLN A 99 -1.62 21.61 7.66
C GLN A 99 -1.55 20.16 8.10
N VAL A 100 -0.52 19.45 7.69
CA VAL A 100 -0.27 18.05 8.04
C VAL A 100 1.18 17.84 8.43
N GLU A 101 1.39 16.97 9.41
CA GLU A 101 2.69 16.52 9.89
C GLU A 101 2.64 15.00 10.11
N ILE A 102 3.65 14.27 9.63
CA ILE A 102 3.83 12.84 9.88
C ILE A 102 5.26 12.62 10.36
N ARG A 103 5.41 12.20 11.61
CA ARG A 103 6.71 12.09 12.27
C ARG A 103 7.64 11.15 11.52
N GLY A 104 8.84 11.64 11.21
CA GLY A 104 9.87 10.88 10.50
C GLY A 104 9.66 10.75 8.99
N ALA A 105 8.56 11.25 8.43
CA ALA A 105 8.25 11.11 7.00
C ALA A 105 7.87 12.42 6.31
N VAL A 106 7.10 13.28 6.97
CA VAL A 106 6.58 14.53 6.41
C VAL A 106 6.68 15.65 7.45
N PRO A 107 7.52 16.67 7.23
CA PRO A 107 7.57 17.82 8.11
C PRO A 107 6.24 18.59 8.07
N LYS A 108 5.96 19.40 9.09
CA LYS A 108 4.72 20.16 9.14
C LYS A 108 4.63 21.12 7.94
N GLN A 109 3.63 20.91 7.09
CA GLN A 109 3.45 21.67 5.84
C GLN A 109 1.97 21.81 5.47
N ALA A 110 1.69 22.62 4.45
CA ALA A 110 0.34 22.74 3.89
C ALA A 110 -0.13 21.40 3.31
N THR A 111 -1.40 21.08 3.51
CA THR A 111 -2.03 19.88 2.94
C THR A 111 -2.02 19.87 1.41
N SER A 112 -2.08 21.06 0.79
CA SER A 112 -1.91 21.25 -0.66
C SER A 112 -0.50 20.96 -1.16
N THR A 113 0.53 21.07 -0.31
CA THR A 113 1.90 20.66 -0.64
C THR A 113 2.11 19.16 -0.42
N PHE A 114 1.51 18.61 0.64
CA PHE A 114 1.56 17.17 0.91
C PHE A 114 0.78 16.34 -0.13
N LEU A 115 -0.37 16.84 -0.60
CA LEU A 115 -1.25 16.21 -1.59
C LEU A 115 -1.59 17.20 -2.71
N SER A 116 -0.57 17.49 -3.53
CA SER A 116 -0.64 18.44 -4.64
C SER A 116 -1.65 18.00 -5.69
N LEU A 117 -2.59 18.85 -6.05
CA LEU A 117 -3.50 18.58 -7.16
C LEU A 117 -2.77 18.76 -8.48
N SER A 118 -2.93 17.80 -9.40
CA SER A 118 -2.35 17.90 -10.73
C SER A 118 -2.92 19.11 -11.51
N PRO A 119 -2.17 19.69 -12.47
CA PRO A 119 -2.66 20.83 -13.25
C PRO A 119 -3.98 20.55 -13.99
N ASP A 120 -4.15 19.30 -14.46
CA ASP A 120 -5.37 18.82 -15.12
C ASP A 120 -6.47 18.38 -14.13
N ARG A 121 -6.20 18.46 -12.82
CA ARG A 121 -7.09 18.12 -11.71
C ARG A 121 -7.59 16.67 -11.70
N ARG A 122 -6.89 15.76 -12.38
CA ARG A 122 -7.29 14.35 -12.51
C ARG A 122 -6.76 13.46 -11.40
N TYR A 123 -5.67 13.85 -10.76
CA TYR A 123 -5.02 13.08 -9.71
C TYR A 123 -4.34 14.03 -8.72
N ARG A 124 -3.90 13.48 -7.59
CA ARG A 124 -3.06 14.16 -6.62
C ARG A 124 -1.70 13.48 -6.53
N ILE A 125 -0.66 14.25 -6.24
CA ILE A 125 0.70 13.77 -6.02
C ILE A 125 0.99 13.91 -4.53
N MET A 126 1.33 12.80 -3.90
CA MET A 126 1.73 12.73 -2.50
C MET A 126 3.24 12.60 -2.39
N HIS A 127 3.88 13.56 -1.73
CA HIS A 127 5.32 13.58 -1.51
C HIS A 127 5.66 13.00 -0.13
N VAL A 128 6.42 11.90 -0.09
CA VAL A 128 6.90 11.27 1.15
C VAL A 128 8.37 10.93 1.02
N GLY A 129 9.22 11.61 1.78
CA GLY A 129 10.67 11.54 1.58
C GLY A 129 11.04 11.95 0.15
N ASP A 130 11.83 11.12 -0.53
CA ASP A 130 12.26 11.33 -1.92
C ASP A 130 11.35 10.64 -2.95
N SER A 131 10.18 10.16 -2.52
CA SER A 131 9.26 9.38 -3.36
C SER A 131 7.93 10.08 -3.56
N ASP A 132 7.46 10.00 -4.80
CA ASP A 132 6.19 10.57 -5.24
C ASP A 132 5.18 9.45 -5.51
N TYR A 133 3.97 9.62 -4.97
CA TYR A 133 2.89 8.68 -5.13
C TYR A 133 1.67 9.36 -5.76
N ILE A 134 1.12 8.74 -6.80
CA ILE A 134 -0.03 9.26 -7.52
C ILE A 134 -1.30 8.69 -6.90
N TRP A 135 -2.19 9.57 -6.45
CA TRP A 135 -3.52 9.28 -5.95
C TRP A 135 -4.54 9.65 -7.02
N MET A 136 -5.20 8.66 -7.60
CA MET A 136 -6.15 8.88 -8.69
C MET A 136 -7.50 8.24 -8.40
N PRO A 137 -8.61 8.90 -8.77
CA PRO A 137 -9.93 8.27 -8.71
C PRO A 137 -9.97 6.99 -9.56
N ASP A 138 -10.67 5.98 -9.06
CA ASP A 138 -11.00 4.72 -9.72
C ASP A 138 -12.52 4.51 -9.69
N GLN A 139 -13.05 3.63 -10.53
CA GLN A 139 -14.48 3.35 -10.62
C GLN A 139 -15.12 3.03 -9.26
N ASN A 140 -14.37 2.39 -8.35
CA ASN A 140 -14.85 1.96 -7.04
C ASN A 140 -14.12 2.64 -5.86
N GLY A 141 -13.37 3.73 -6.08
CA GLY A 141 -12.66 4.41 -4.99
C GLY A 141 -11.44 5.20 -5.44
N ILE A 142 -10.33 5.08 -4.71
CA ILE A 142 -9.07 5.78 -5.01
C ILE A 142 -7.95 4.75 -5.14
N ARG A 143 -7.14 4.85 -6.18
CA ARG A 143 -5.92 4.06 -6.35
C ARG A 143 -4.69 4.89 -6.04
N VAL A 144 -3.69 4.22 -5.49
CA VAL A 144 -2.37 4.78 -5.20
C VAL A 144 -1.32 3.99 -5.94
N CYS A 145 -0.53 4.68 -6.75
CA CYS A 145 0.55 4.11 -7.56
C CYS A 145 1.86 4.84 -7.28
N VAL A 146 3.00 4.19 -7.50
CA VAL A 146 4.30 4.89 -7.53
C VAL A 146 4.35 5.79 -8.77
N SER A 147 4.80 7.02 -8.60
CA SER A 147 5.24 7.85 -9.73
C SER A 147 6.67 7.43 -10.10
N TYR A 148 6.84 6.83 -11.27
CA TYR A 148 8.17 6.69 -11.87
C TYR A 148 8.37 7.84 -12.83
N ILE A 149 9.26 8.77 -12.49
CA ILE A 149 9.75 9.71 -13.49
C ILE A 149 10.79 8.96 -14.34
N VAL A 150 10.37 8.45 -15.50
CA VAL A 150 11.30 7.84 -16.46
C VAL A 150 12.15 8.95 -17.07
N HIS A 151 13.38 9.12 -16.57
CA HIS A 151 14.34 10.11 -17.07
C HIS A 151 15.05 9.68 -18.37
N ASN A 152 14.58 8.66 -19.08
CA ASN A 152 15.34 8.08 -20.19
C ASN A 152 14.46 7.56 -21.34
N ILE A 153 13.71 8.47 -21.96
CA ILE A 153 13.39 8.33 -23.38
C ILE A 153 14.02 9.54 -24.06
N ALA A 154 15.12 9.31 -24.77
CA ALA A 154 15.98 10.32 -25.37
C ALA A 154 15.35 11.09 -26.55
N ASP A 155 14.03 11.31 -26.57
CA ASP A 155 13.37 12.05 -27.66
C ASP A 155 12.07 12.77 -27.27
N SER A 156 11.83 13.03 -25.98
CA SER A 156 10.77 13.95 -25.57
C SER A 156 11.17 14.70 -24.31
N ASP A 157 11.35 16.02 -24.41
CA ASP A 157 11.70 16.97 -23.33
C ASP A 157 10.62 17.11 -22.23
N LEU A 158 9.80 16.08 -22.00
CA LEU A 158 8.84 16.03 -20.92
C LEU A 158 9.04 14.73 -20.13
N PRO A 159 9.16 14.80 -18.79
CA PRO A 159 9.05 13.61 -17.97
C PRO A 159 7.68 12.98 -18.19
N GLN A 160 7.62 11.88 -18.96
CA GLN A 160 6.41 11.07 -19.05
C GLN A 160 6.23 10.38 -17.70
N MET A 161 5.39 10.97 -16.84
CA MET A 161 4.74 10.20 -15.81
C MET A 161 3.97 9.08 -16.52
N CYS A 162 4.23 7.82 -16.19
CA CYS A 162 3.55 6.68 -16.80
C CYS A 162 2.06 6.68 -16.42
N LEU A 163 1.27 7.54 -17.08
CA LEU A 163 -0.18 7.62 -16.96
C LEU A 163 -0.89 6.70 -17.97
N GLY A 164 -0.17 5.80 -18.66
CA GLY A 164 -0.72 4.98 -19.76
C GLY A 164 -0.15 3.57 -19.92
N GLY A 165 0.62 3.05 -18.95
CA GLY A 165 0.98 1.62 -18.89
C GLY A 165 -0.08 0.81 -18.13
N ASP A 166 0.03 -0.52 -18.11
CA ASP A 166 -0.83 -1.39 -17.31
C ASP A 166 -0.62 -1.14 -15.80
N MET A 167 -1.23 -0.07 -15.27
CA MET A 167 -1.08 0.41 -13.89
C MET A 167 -1.42 -0.64 -12.80
N SER A 168 -1.96 -1.80 -13.21
CA SER A 168 -2.11 -2.97 -12.34
C SER A 168 -0.77 -3.39 -11.73
N SER A 169 0.35 -3.29 -12.45
CA SER A 169 1.67 -3.68 -11.94
C SER A 169 2.24 -2.68 -10.92
N THR A 170 1.91 -1.39 -11.03
CA THR A 170 2.43 -0.29 -10.19
C THR A 170 1.51 0.16 -9.07
N THR A 171 0.29 -0.40 -8.98
CA THR A 171 -0.65 -0.09 -7.89
C THR A 171 -0.11 -0.59 -6.56
N LEU A 172 0.22 0.32 -5.65
CA LEU A 172 0.67 0.01 -4.30
C LEU A 172 -0.47 -0.11 -3.31
N ALA A 173 -1.53 0.66 -3.51
CA ALA A 173 -2.69 0.60 -2.64
C ALA A 173 -3.98 0.94 -3.36
N LYS A 174 -5.09 0.49 -2.78
CA LYS A 174 -6.44 0.83 -3.21
C LYS A 174 -7.29 1.14 -1.99
N VAL A 175 -7.97 2.27 -2.04
CA VAL A 175 -9.00 2.68 -1.08
C VAL A 175 -10.34 2.46 -1.74
N THR A 176 -11.23 1.71 -1.09
CA THR A 176 -12.59 1.46 -1.54
C THR A 176 -13.54 1.98 -0.48
N ARG A 177 -14.53 2.78 -0.88
CA ARG A 177 -15.58 3.21 0.04
C ARG A 177 -16.62 2.10 0.18
N GLU A 178 -16.92 1.75 1.41
CA GLU A 178 -17.99 0.83 1.79
C GLU A 178 -19.13 1.61 2.46
N SER A 179 -20.24 0.94 2.78
CA SER A 179 -21.46 1.59 3.26
C SER A 179 -21.24 2.42 4.55
N SER A 180 -20.35 1.98 5.44
CA SER A 180 -20.06 2.61 6.73
C SER A 180 -18.57 2.63 7.08
N SER A 181 -17.70 2.32 6.13
CA SER A 181 -16.27 2.13 6.32
C SER A 181 -15.49 2.49 5.06
N PHE A 182 -14.17 2.60 5.19
CA PHE A 182 -13.26 2.63 4.05
C PHE A 182 -12.30 1.46 4.15
N LYS A 183 -12.19 0.68 3.08
CA LYS A 183 -11.24 -0.43 2.98
C LYS A 183 -9.98 0.03 2.28
N LEU A 184 -8.84 -0.09 2.94
CA LEU A 184 -7.52 0.16 2.39
C LEU A 184 -6.79 -1.16 2.16
N GLU A 185 -6.50 -1.49 0.91
CA GLU A 185 -5.69 -2.63 0.52
C GLU A 185 -4.32 -2.12 0.09
N MET A 186 -3.25 -2.56 0.74
CA MET A 186 -1.88 -2.14 0.42
C MET A 186 -1.00 -3.35 0.10
N ARG A 187 -0.11 -3.23 -0.86
CA ARG A 187 0.93 -4.25 -1.09
C ARG A 187 1.94 -4.25 0.06
N SER A 188 2.56 -5.41 0.28
CA SER A 188 3.58 -5.59 1.32
C SER A 188 4.76 -4.65 1.17
N GLU A 189 5.19 -4.36 -0.07
CA GLU A 189 6.32 -3.46 -0.33
C GLU A 189 5.98 -2.02 0.10
N ALA A 190 4.73 -1.58 -0.09
CA ALA A 190 4.28 -0.26 0.35
C ALA A 190 4.22 -0.14 1.88
N VAL A 191 3.78 -1.19 2.56
CA VAL A 191 3.77 -1.24 4.03
C VAL A 191 5.20 -1.23 4.58
N GLN A 192 6.09 -2.05 4.00
CA GLN A 192 7.51 -2.13 4.40
C GLN A 192 8.27 -0.83 4.13
N ALA A 193 7.91 -0.09 3.07
CA ALA A 193 8.43 1.24 2.80
C ALA A 193 7.90 2.32 3.77
N GLY A 194 7.07 1.96 4.76
CA GLY A 194 6.55 2.89 5.75
C GLY A 194 5.39 3.77 5.26
N LEU A 195 4.79 3.45 4.10
CA LEU A 195 3.77 4.28 3.48
C LEU A 195 2.45 4.33 4.28
N ILE A 196 2.23 3.37 5.19
CA ILE A 196 0.96 3.23 5.92
C ILE A 196 0.57 4.51 6.68
N HIS A 197 1.50 5.17 7.36
CA HIS A 197 1.19 6.40 8.11
C HIS A 197 0.77 7.54 7.20
N SER A 198 1.49 7.74 6.09
CA SER A 198 1.17 8.75 5.09
C SER A 198 -0.13 8.44 4.35
N ALA A 199 -0.39 7.17 4.05
CA ALA A 199 -1.64 6.73 3.44
C ALA A 199 -2.84 7.00 4.35
N ILE A 200 -2.73 6.74 5.66
CA ILE A 200 -3.79 7.04 6.63
C ILE A 200 -4.08 8.56 6.65
N ALA A 201 -3.04 9.39 6.74
CA ALA A 201 -3.21 10.84 6.73
C ALA A 201 -3.86 11.33 5.43
N ALA A 202 -3.41 10.82 4.28
CA ALA A 202 -3.95 11.15 2.98
C ALA A 202 -5.43 10.78 2.84
N ILE A 203 -5.81 9.58 3.28
CA ILE A 203 -7.21 9.12 3.26
C ILE A 203 -8.08 10.01 4.15
N VAL A 204 -7.63 10.35 5.35
CA VAL A 204 -8.35 11.27 6.24
C VAL A 204 -8.53 12.64 5.58
N LEU A 205 -7.50 13.16 4.94
CA LEU A 205 -7.59 14.43 4.21
C LEU A 205 -8.63 14.35 3.08
N LEU A 206 -8.49 13.37 2.19
CA LEU A 206 -9.32 13.22 0.99
C LEU A 206 -10.80 12.94 1.31
N GLU A 207 -11.08 12.16 2.36
CA GLU A 207 -12.43 11.69 2.68
C GLU A 207 -13.12 12.49 3.80
N SER A 208 -12.42 13.45 4.44
CA SER A 208 -13.02 14.30 5.47
C SER A 208 -13.97 15.38 4.93
N GLY A 209 -13.99 15.62 3.62
CA GLY A 209 -14.77 16.69 2.99
C GLY A 209 -14.20 18.10 3.22
N SER A 210 -13.04 18.22 3.87
CA SER A 210 -12.34 19.49 4.06
C SER A 210 -11.62 19.91 2.76
N SER A 211 -11.53 21.22 2.51
CA SER A 211 -10.79 21.73 1.36
C SER A 211 -9.27 21.49 1.53
N ILE A 212 -8.66 20.88 0.50
CA ILE A 212 -7.21 20.69 0.34
C ILE A 212 -6.75 21.44 -0.90
#